data_AF-A0A2S6GG12-F1
#
_entry.id   AF-A0A2S6GG12-F1
#
_cell.length_a   1.000
_cell.length_b   1.000
_cell.length_c   1.000
_cell.angle_alpha   90.00
_cell.angle_beta   90.00
_cell.angle_gamma   90.00
#
_symmetry.space_group_name_H-M   'P 1'
#
loop_
_entity.id
_entity.type
_entity.pdbx_description
1 polymer ?
#
loop_
_entity_poly.entity_id
_entity_poly.type
_entity_poly.pdbx_seq_one_letter_code
_entity_poly.pdbx_strand_id
1 'polypeptide(L)'
;MPDASRELVRAAVDEFEARQTPEARCAKDADKLEMPLQAVEYRDTGVHRVDGWIDSARDGLTTETARRVAEAAVTLSPLTWRDR
;
A
#
# COMPACT_ATOMS: atom_id res chain seq x y z
N MET A 1 26.40 -12.54 3.15
CA MET A 1 25.36 -13.14 4.00
C MET A 1 25.61 -14.64 4.13
N PRO A 2 25.36 -15.24 5.30
CA PRO A 2 25.29 -16.69 5.48
C PRO A 2 24.31 -17.32 4.47
N ASP A 3 24.57 -18.55 4.06
CA ASP A 3 23.82 -19.17 2.95
C ASP A 3 22.33 -19.36 3.27
N ALA A 4 22.01 -19.81 4.50
CA ALA A 4 20.62 -19.92 4.95
C ALA A 4 19.85 -18.58 4.89
N SER A 5 20.48 -17.47 5.29
CA SER A 5 19.85 -16.15 5.21
C SER A 5 19.65 -15.69 3.77
N ARG A 6 20.59 -16.02 2.87
CA ARG A 6 20.48 -15.69 1.44
C ARG A 6 19.33 -16.44 0.78
N GLU A 7 19.19 -17.73 1.06
CA GLU A 7 18.11 -18.56 0.53
C GLU A 7 16.75 -18.09 1.02
N LEU A 8 16.63 -17.80 2.33
CA LEU A 8 15.40 -17.29 2.91
C LEU A 8 14.95 -15.97 2.26
N VAL A 9 15.85 -15.01 2.06
CA VAL A 9 15.52 -13.73 1.42
C VAL A 9 15.09 -13.93 -0.02
N ARG A 10 15.78 -14.79 -0.78
CA ARG A 10 15.39 -15.08 -2.17
C ARG A 10 14.00 -15.70 -2.24
N ALA A 11 13.72 -16.70 -1.41
CA ALA A 11 12.41 -17.33 -1.36
C ALA A 11 11.29 -16.33 -1.02
N ALA A 12 11.53 -15.42 -0.06
CA ALA A 12 10.55 -14.39 0.29
C ALA A 12 10.28 -13.39 -0.85
N VAL A 13 11.33 -13.01 -1.59
CA VAL A 13 11.19 -12.14 -2.78
C VAL A 13 10.42 -12.87 -3.88
N ASP A 14 10.75 -14.13 -4.15
CA ASP A 14 10.06 -14.94 -5.16
C ASP A 14 8.57 -15.12 -4.81
N GLU A 15 8.26 -15.34 -3.53
CA GLU A 15 6.88 -15.43 -3.03
C GLU A 15 6.12 -14.12 -3.21
N PHE A 16 6.74 -12.99 -2.81
CA PHE A 16 6.16 -11.66 -2.94
C PHE A 16 5.83 -11.32 -4.40
N GLU A 17 6.74 -11.59 -5.33
CA GLU A 17 6.54 -11.33 -6.75
C GLU A 17 5.49 -12.26 -7.38
N ALA A 18 5.40 -13.51 -6.92
CA ALA A 18 4.40 -14.47 -7.40
C ALA A 18 2.96 -14.12 -6.98
N ARG A 19 2.76 -13.49 -5.82
CA ARG A 19 1.43 -13.06 -5.29
C ARG A 19 0.42 -14.20 -5.15
N GLN A 20 0.90 -15.40 -4.88
CA GLN A 20 0.06 -16.60 -4.78
C GLN A 20 -0.41 -16.86 -3.35
N THR A 21 0.36 -16.45 -2.35
CA THR A 21 0.02 -16.61 -0.92
C THR A 21 -0.80 -15.42 -0.40
N PRO A 22 -1.59 -15.61 0.67
CA PRO A 22 -2.25 -14.51 1.37
C PRO A 22 -1.26 -13.44 1.85
N GLU A 23 -0.09 -13.84 2.35
CA GLU A 23 0.98 -12.97 2.83
C GLU A 23 1.54 -12.11 1.70
N ALA A 24 1.87 -12.71 0.54
CA ALA A 24 2.36 -11.96 -0.62
C ALA A 24 1.35 -10.96 -1.17
N ARG A 25 0.05 -11.32 -1.20
CA ARG A 25 -1.02 -10.41 -1.63
C ARG A 25 -1.19 -9.25 -0.65
N CYS A 26 -1.20 -9.55 0.65
CA CYS A 26 -1.27 -8.54 1.70
C CYS A 26 -0.07 -7.59 1.64
N ALA A 27 1.14 -8.12 1.51
CA ALA A 27 2.36 -7.32 1.38
C ALA A 27 2.32 -6.46 0.11
N LYS A 28 1.83 -6.98 -1.01
CA LYS A 28 1.74 -6.20 -2.25
C LYS A 28 0.71 -5.08 -2.19
N ASP A 29 -0.42 -5.34 -1.54
CA ASP A 29 -1.41 -4.29 -1.28
C ASP A 29 -0.84 -3.22 -0.34
N ALA A 30 -0.09 -3.60 0.70
CA ALA A 30 0.55 -2.66 1.61
C ALA A 30 1.58 -1.76 0.89
N ASP A 31 2.42 -2.34 0.03
CA ASP A 31 3.33 -1.60 -0.87
C ASP A 31 2.55 -0.62 -1.76
N LYS A 32 1.41 -1.05 -2.31
CA LYS A 32 0.57 -0.22 -3.17
C LYS A 32 -0.19 0.89 -2.41
N LEU A 33 -0.50 0.70 -1.13
CA LEU A 33 -1.18 1.68 -0.28
C LEU A 33 -0.32 2.91 0.03
N GLU A 34 1.01 2.81 -0.11
CA GLU A 34 1.92 3.94 0.10
C GLU A 34 1.59 5.12 -0.84
N MET A 35 1.40 4.83 -2.13
CA MET A 35 1.11 5.84 -3.15
C MET A 35 -0.17 6.66 -2.89
N PRO A 36 -1.36 6.09 -2.62
CA PRO A 36 -2.55 6.87 -2.31
C PRO A 36 -2.43 7.63 -0.99
N LEU A 37 -1.69 7.13 0.00
CA LEU A 37 -1.45 7.87 1.25
C LEU A 37 -0.68 9.17 0.97
N GLN A 38 0.40 9.10 0.18
CA GLN A 38 1.12 10.30 -0.27
C GLN A 38 0.22 11.23 -1.09
N ALA A 39 -0.61 10.69 -1.98
CA ALA A 39 -1.53 11.48 -2.79
C ALA A 39 -2.53 12.28 -1.93
N VAL A 40 -3.04 11.69 -0.83
CA VAL A 40 -3.93 12.40 0.09
C VAL A 40 -3.18 13.54 0.80
N GLU A 41 -1.93 13.34 1.22
CA GLU A 41 -1.10 14.40 1.81
C GLU A 41 -0.85 15.55 0.81
N TYR A 42 -0.54 15.23 -0.45
CA TYR A 42 -0.40 16.25 -1.50
C TYR A 42 -1.71 16.99 -1.78
N ARG A 43 -2.86 16.30 -1.74
CA ARG A 43 -4.17 16.94 -1.90
C ARG A 43 -4.45 17.94 -0.78
N ASP A 44 -4.13 17.58 0.46
CA ASP A 44 -4.31 18.43 1.65
C ASP A 44 -3.45 19.72 1.56
N THR A 45 -2.28 19.64 0.93
CA THR A 45 -1.40 20.80 0.66
C THR A 45 -1.79 21.63 -0.58
N GLY A 46 -2.88 21.28 -1.28
CA GLY A 46 -3.43 22.04 -2.41
C GLY A 46 -3.08 21.50 -3.81
N VAL A 47 -2.47 20.32 -3.92
CA VAL A 47 -2.21 19.67 -5.22
C VAL A 47 -3.42 18.82 -5.61
N HIS A 48 -4.33 19.39 -6.40
CA HIS A 48 -5.59 18.72 -6.75
C HIS A 48 -5.50 17.68 -7.88
N ARG A 49 -4.39 17.63 -8.62
CA ARG A 49 -4.25 16.72 -9.79
C ARG A 49 -3.80 15.29 -9.40
N VAL A 50 -4.27 14.79 -8.26
CA VAL A 50 -3.89 13.49 -7.67
C VAL A 50 -5.04 12.49 -7.60
N ASP A 51 -6.29 12.90 -7.86
CA ASP A 51 -7.45 12.01 -7.71
C ASP A 51 -7.37 10.76 -8.59
N GLY A 52 -6.88 10.88 -9.84
CA GLY A 52 -6.68 9.71 -10.70
C GLY A 52 -5.64 8.70 -10.19
N TRP A 53 -4.72 9.13 -9.32
CA TRP A 53 -3.73 8.25 -8.69
C TRP A 53 -4.37 7.50 -7.52
N ILE A 54 -5.26 8.16 -6.78
CA ILE A 54 -6.06 7.55 -5.72
C ILE A 54 -6.98 6.48 -6.31
N ASP A 55 -7.66 6.76 -7.41
CA ASP A 55 -8.55 5.80 -8.06
C ASP A 55 -7.78 4.58 -8.60
N SER A 56 -6.67 4.81 -9.32
CA SER A 56 -5.80 3.74 -9.82
C SER A 56 -5.17 2.90 -8.70
N ALA A 57 -4.89 3.51 -7.55
CA ALA A 57 -4.45 2.78 -6.37
C ALA A 57 -5.55 1.82 -5.88
N ARG A 58 -6.77 2.32 -5.68
CA ARG A 58 -7.91 1.54 -5.18
C ARG A 58 -8.25 0.36 -6.07
N ASP A 59 -8.25 0.55 -7.38
CA ASP A 59 -8.57 -0.50 -8.37
C ASP A 59 -7.58 -1.66 -8.33
N GLY A 60 -6.33 -1.40 -7.93
CA GLY A 60 -5.31 -2.44 -7.86
C GLY A 60 -5.19 -3.15 -6.51
N LEU A 61 -6.04 -2.83 -5.53
CA LEU A 61 -6.02 -3.50 -4.22
C LEU A 61 -6.84 -4.80 -4.27
N THR A 62 -6.25 -5.87 -3.74
CA THR A 62 -6.80 -7.23 -3.86
C THR A 62 -7.53 -7.69 -2.61
N THR A 63 -7.01 -7.33 -1.44
CA THR A 63 -7.53 -7.69 -0.12
C THR A 63 -8.58 -6.69 0.36
N GLU A 64 -9.56 -7.20 1.10
CA GLU A 64 -10.61 -6.35 1.67
C GLU A 64 -10.06 -5.40 2.74
N THR A 65 -9.08 -5.86 3.52
CA THR A 65 -8.40 -5.02 4.50
C THR A 65 -7.75 -3.81 3.84
N ALA A 66 -7.04 -3.99 2.72
CA ALA A 66 -6.40 -2.88 2.03
C ALA A 66 -7.40 -1.88 1.45
N ARG A 67 -8.51 -2.36 0.86
CA ARG A 67 -9.58 -1.47 0.37
C ARG A 67 -10.15 -0.59 1.47
N ARG A 68 -10.37 -1.17 2.66
CA ARG A 68 -10.86 -0.44 3.84
C ARG A 68 -9.86 0.60 4.33
N VAL A 69 -8.55 0.27 4.30
CA VAL A 69 -7.49 1.24 4.65
C VAL A 69 -7.47 2.39 3.65
N ALA A 70 -7.53 2.13 2.34
CA ALA A 70 -7.58 3.17 1.32
C ALA A 70 -8.80 4.09 1.47
N GLU A 71 -9.98 3.53 1.73
CA GLU A 71 -11.19 4.32 1.97
C GLU A 71 -11.05 5.22 3.21
N ALA A 72 -10.54 4.68 4.32
CA ALA A 72 -10.27 5.46 5.52
C ALA A 72 -9.25 6.58 5.27
N ALA A 73 -8.21 6.30 4.47
CA ALA A 73 -7.20 7.29 4.14
C ALA A 73 -7.75 8.46 3.31
N VAL A 74 -8.63 8.19 2.35
CA VAL A 74 -9.16 9.23 1.45
C VAL A 74 -10.22 10.11 2.12
N THR A 75 -10.90 9.58 3.14
CA THR A 75 -12.02 10.25 3.84
C THR A 75 -11.57 11.06 5.06
N LEU A 76 -10.46 10.68 5.70
CA LEU A 76 -9.92 11.38 6.87
C LEU A 76 -8.86 12.40 6.44
N SER A 77 -8.78 13.53 7.15
CA SER A 77 -7.62 14.42 7.00
C SER A 77 -6.35 13.70 7.50
N PRO A 78 -5.22 13.74 6.76
CA PRO A 78 -3.96 13.16 7.21
C PRO A 78 -3.52 13.62 8.61
N LEU A 79 -3.86 14.86 8.99
CA LEU A 79 -3.55 15.41 10.30
C LEU A 79 -4.19 14.60 11.44
N THR A 80 -5.37 14.01 11.22
CA THR A 80 -6.06 13.18 12.22
C THR A 80 -5.37 11.84 12.50
N TRP A 81 -4.45 11.39 11.63
CA TRP A 81 -3.66 10.18 11.87
C TRP A 81 -2.55 10.40 12.89
N ARG A 82 -2.07 11.64 13.04
CA ARG A 82 -0.97 11.99 13.95
C ARG A 82 -1.42 12.11 15.41
N ASP A 83 -2.69 12.47 15.62
CA ASP A 83 -3.25 12.74 16.95
C ASP A 83 -3.75 11.46 17.67
N ARG A 84 -3.29 10.27 17.25
CA ARG A 84 -3.64 8.97 17.83
C ARG A 84 -2.40 8.15 18.13
#